data_AF-A0A5E4PGG2-F1
#
_entry.id   AF-A0A5E4PGG2-F1
#
_cell.length_a   1.000
_cell.length_b   1.000
_cell.length_c   1.000
_cell.angle_alpha   90.00
_cell.angle_beta   90.00
_cell.angle_gamma   90.00
#
_symmetry.space_group_name_H-M   'P 1'
#
loop_
_entity.id
_entity.type
_entity.pdbx_description
1 polymer ?
#
loop_
_entity_poly.entity_id
_entity_poly.type
_entity_poly.pdbx_seq_one_letter_code
_entity_poly.pdbx_strand_id
1 'polypeptide(L)'
;MYSRLGHRMVNRRLYQVRRNYSFWNKFTNSFWHRLSGENKTPKPDDPNTLIKALHEHEPWFDQEKRTHHKVQEETTVSVVDAVKFQALLSRATQNLALWNHDKQPSPHQIEVFRGDWGEVAQRETRKYGEIYAVLNMANAYFVGGAFLDGGGAQEENMFARTSCSNHILAEGSHIYLDKNNVYRYKPEMTDLINAKTRMTPDELARLSAICGKIIDHAYKVHMDTQEPEVCFRGPELFANIQGSGFFDEPKSSGRIALSVKDGSFAYLSDSEIFPFHELRSAAIDLTDTDIEADWNDREFVEWFKKETKRRIDAQLDTVLLNGIRHAVLCAFGCGAFKNRAEEVAGIYRESIEERAVHFEHIVFAIYHPGYGRDNFPAFEKELHGLPLGAKARLNLEKSIRLGFKE
;
A
#
# COMPACT_ATOMS: atom_id res chain seq x y z
N MET A 1 -52.59 39.28 5.26
CA MET A 1 -51.89 38.31 6.12
C MET A 1 -51.02 37.45 5.21
N TYR A 2 -49.71 37.61 5.33
CA TYR A 2 -48.69 37.02 4.44
C TYR A 2 -48.49 35.51 4.68
N SER A 3 -48.05 34.85 3.61
CA SER A 3 -47.71 33.44 3.39
C SER A 3 -46.88 32.73 4.48
N ARG A 4 -46.88 31.38 4.44
CA ARG A 4 -45.65 30.62 4.12
C ARG A 4 -45.92 29.14 3.78
N LEU A 5 -45.63 28.80 2.53
CA LEU A 5 -45.31 27.45 2.06
C LEU A 5 -43.99 27.01 2.72
N GLY A 6 -44.01 25.87 3.42
CA GLY A 6 -42.81 25.25 3.98
C GLY A 6 -42.17 24.30 2.95
N HIS A 7 -41.18 24.80 2.22
CA HIS A 7 -40.24 23.96 1.46
C HIS A 7 -39.54 22.97 2.42
N ARG A 8 -39.70 21.67 2.19
CA ARG A 8 -38.74 20.66 2.69
C ARG A 8 -37.42 20.89 1.94
N MET A 9 -36.45 21.51 2.60
CA MET A 9 -35.06 21.51 2.16
C MET A 9 -34.53 20.07 2.23
N VAL A 10 -34.25 19.49 1.07
CA VAL A 10 -33.36 18.34 0.93
C VAL A 10 -31.98 18.83 1.34
N ASN A 11 -31.52 18.44 2.52
CA ASN A 11 -30.15 18.68 2.95
C ASN A 11 -29.22 17.85 2.04
N ARG A 12 -28.59 18.49 1.06
CA ARG A 12 -27.44 17.94 0.34
C ARG A 12 -26.34 17.66 1.37
N ARG A 13 -26.19 16.42 1.80
CA ARG A 13 -25.01 15.98 2.56
C ARG A 13 -23.84 15.98 1.58
N LEU A 14 -23.11 17.09 1.52
CA LEU A 14 -21.79 17.08 0.93
C LEU A 14 -20.91 16.20 1.84
N TYR A 15 -20.43 15.07 1.32
CA TYR A 15 -19.35 14.27 1.92
C TYR A 15 -18.05 15.10 1.89
N GLN A 16 -18.00 16.17 2.69
CA GLN A 16 -16.80 16.91 3.03
C GLN A 16 -16.30 16.39 4.37
N VAL A 17 -15.08 15.81 4.36
CA VAL A 17 -14.38 15.31 5.54
C VAL A 17 -14.41 16.36 6.66
N ARG A 18 -15.20 16.12 7.71
CA ARG A 18 -15.31 16.97 8.89
C ARG A 18 -14.49 16.38 10.04
N ARG A 19 -13.16 16.48 9.96
CA ARG A 19 -12.16 16.19 11.02
C ARG A 19 -12.74 15.68 12.37
N ASN A 20 -13.02 14.39 12.47
CA ASN A 20 -13.05 13.61 13.71
C ASN A 20 -12.54 12.19 13.41
N TYR A 21 -11.35 11.90 13.95
CA TYR A 21 -10.57 10.68 13.72
C TYR A 21 -11.32 9.35 14.06
N SER A 22 -11.07 8.34 13.21
CA SER A 22 -11.62 6.96 13.21
C SER A 22 -11.43 6.12 14.49
N PHE A 23 -12.11 4.97 14.59
CA PHE A 23 -12.01 4.02 15.72
C PHE A 23 -10.63 3.36 15.86
N TRP A 24 -9.87 3.17 14.76
CA TRP A 24 -8.45 2.76 14.86
C TRP A 24 -7.57 3.87 15.47
N ASN A 25 -8.01 5.13 15.39
CA ASN A 25 -7.41 6.24 16.13
C ASN A 25 -7.87 6.33 17.59
N LYS A 26 -8.78 5.46 18.08
CA LYS A 26 -9.35 5.56 19.45
C LYS A 26 -8.59 4.77 20.52
N PHE A 27 -7.66 3.88 20.17
CA PHE A 27 -6.87 3.17 21.19
C PHE A 27 -5.75 4.00 21.84
N THR A 28 -5.64 5.29 21.52
CA THR A 28 -4.68 6.24 22.13
C THR A 28 -5.37 7.46 22.75
N ASN A 29 -6.69 7.44 22.88
CA ASN A 29 -7.51 8.65 22.93
C ASN A 29 -8.00 9.05 24.33
N SER A 30 -7.16 8.92 25.35
CA SER A 30 -7.39 9.55 26.65
C SER A 30 -6.49 10.77 26.85
N PHE A 31 -6.28 11.64 25.86
CA PHE A 31 -5.45 12.84 26.10
C PHE A 31 -5.52 14.03 25.10
N TRP A 32 -6.62 14.29 24.38
CA TRP A 32 -6.65 15.48 23.47
C TRP A 32 -7.78 16.47 23.74
N HIS A 33 -7.60 17.28 24.78
CA HIS A 33 -7.99 18.68 24.74
C HIS A 33 -6.80 19.56 25.13
N ARG A 34 -6.57 20.59 24.31
CA ARG A 34 -5.88 21.87 24.57
C ARG A 34 -4.52 22.05 23.85
N LEU A 35 -4.43 23.26 23.27
CA LEU A 35 -3.25 24.05 22.88
C LEU A 35 -2.77 23.94 21.42
N SER A 36 -3.33 24.86 20.63
CA SER A 36 -2.55 25.73 19.73
C SER A 36 -1.53 26.53 20.56
N GLY A 37 -0.25 26.32 20.28
CA GLY A 37 0.85 27.09 20.84
C GLY A 37 2.12 26.71 20.11
N GLU A 38 2.76 27.70 19.48
CA GLU A 38 4.06 27.57 18.84
C GLU A 38 5.07 26.98 19.84
N ASN A 39 5.77 25.91 19.45
CA ASN A 39 7.13 25.63 19.89
C ASN A 39 7.74 24.48 19.07
N LYS A 40 9.01 24.67 18.72
CA LYS A 40 9.88 23.86 17.86
C LYS A 40 9.59 22.36 17.91
N THR A 41 9.15 21.79 16.80
CA THR A 41 9.11 20.34 16.58
C THR A 41 10.54 19.80 16.60
N PRO A 42 10.87 18.78 17.43
CA PRO A 42 12.15 18.09 17.33
C PRO A 42 12.24 17.46 15.94
N LYS A 43 13.24 17.85 15.16
CA LYS A 43 13.56 17.11 13.94
C LYS A 43 14.16 15.77 14.35
N PRO A 44 13.73 14.63 13.76
CA PRO A 44 14.45 13.38 13.93
C PRO A 44 15.67 13.40 13.00
N ASP A 45 16.65 14.27 13.30
CA ASP A 45 17.91 14.32 12.54
C ASP A 45 18.93 13.27 13.05
N ASP A 46 18.57 12.47 14.06
CA ASP A 46 19.44 11.45 14.66
C ASP A 46 18.84 10.04 14.54
N PRO A 47 19.46 9.14 13.76
CA PRO A 47 19.11 7.71 13.68
C PRO A 47 18.99 7.03 15.05
N ASN A 48 19.77 7.49 16.04
CA ASN A 48 19.67 6.96 17.40
C ASN A 48 18.34 7.30 18.07
N THR A 49 17.63 8.35 17.64
CA THR A 49 16.29 8.68 18.16
C THR A 49 15.25 7.66 17.71
N LEU A 50 15.32 7.17 16.47
CA LEU A 50 14.42 6.12 15.97
C LEU A 50 14.70 4.79 16.66
N ILE A 51 15.98 4.40 16.75
CA ILE A 51 16.40 3.19 17.48
C ILE A 51 15.99 3.28 18.94
N LYS A 52 16.22 4.43 19.59
CA LYS A 52 15.82 4.67 20.98
C LYS A 52 14.30 4.61 21.17
N ALA A 53 13.52 5.20 20.26
CA ALA A 53 12.07 5.14 20.31
C ALA A 53 11.56 3.70 20.22
N LEU A 54 12.17 2.86 19.39
CA LEU A 54 11.90 1.42 19.37
C LEU A 54 12.30 0.77 20.70
N HIS A 55 13.53 0.96 21.18
CA HIS A 55 13.98 0.35 22.45
C HIS A 55 13.11 0.73 23.67
N GLU A 56 12.60 1.95 23.73
CA GLU A 56 11.78 2.43 24.85
C GLU A 56 10.32 1.94 24.79
N HIS A 57 9.88 1.40 23.66
CA HIS A 57 8.48 1.08 23.38
C HIS A 57 8.21 -0.44 23.37
N GLU A 58 8.32 -1.12 24.51
CA GLU A 58 8.01 -2.56 24.57
C GLU A 58 6.50 -2.84 24.73
N PRO A 59 5.84 -3.61 23.85
CA PRO A 59 4.48 -4.08 24.08
C PRO A 59 4.48 -5.24 25.10
N TRP A 60 4.33 -4.91 26.39
CA TRP A 60 4.52 -5.84 27.51
C TRP A 60 3.56 -7.05 27.54
N PHE A 61 2.38 -6.97 26.91
CA PHE A 61 1.30 -7.95 27.14
C PHE A 61 1.01 -8.92 25.97
N ASP A 62 1.57 -8.73 24.78
CA ASP A 62 1.23 -9.51 23.57
C ASP A 62 2.47 -10.09 22.89
N GLN A 63 2.53 -11.43 22.78
CA GLN A 63 3.69 -12.13 22.23
C GLN A 63 3.91 -11.91 20.73
N GLU A 64 2.82 -11.76 19.97
CA GLU A 64 2.88 -11.45 18.54
C GLU A 64 3.48 -10.07 18.34
N LYS A 65 2.95 -9.07 19.06
CA LYS A 65 3.46 -7.70 19.01
C LYS A 65 4.91 -7.57 19.47
N ARG A 66 5.34 -8.32 20.48
CA ARG A 66 6.77 -8.36 20.87
C ARG A 66 7.66 -8.90 19.76
N THR A 67 7.18 -9.92 19.03
CA THR A 67 7.92 -10.49 17.91
C THR A 67 8.06 -9.45 16.79
N HIS A 68 6.96 -8.78 16.43
CA HIS A 68 6.97 -7.70 15.42
C HIS A 68 7.92 -6.57 15.81
N HIS A 69 7.77 -6.07 17.04
CA HIS A 69 8.59 -4.99 17.57
C HIS A 69 10.09 -5.32 17.49
N LYS A 70 10.48 -6.52 17.95
CA LYS A 70 11.87 -6.97 17.89
C LYS A 70 12.40 -7.06 16.46
N VAL A 71 11.62 -7.60 15.53
CA VAL A 71 12.01 -7.70 14.11
C VAL A 71 12.19 -6.30 13.52
N GLN A 72 11.27 -5.38 13.79
CA GLN A 72 11.31 -4.00 13.30
C GLN A 72 12.53 -3.25 13.83
N GLU A 73 12.90 -3.46 15.09
CA GLU A 73 14.12 -2.93 15.69
C GLU A 73 15.37 -3.45 14.98
N GLU A 74 15.52 -4.76 14.83
CA GLU A 74 16.66 -5.37 14.15
C GLU A 74 16.77 -4.95 12.67
N THR A 75 15.64 -4.86 11.98
CA THR A 75 15.55 -4.35 10.60
C THR A 75 15.98 -2.90 10.54
N THR A 76 15.44 -2.04 11.41
CA THR A 76 15.81 -0.62 11.48
C THR A 76 17.30 -0.45 11.72
N VAL A 77 17.89 -1.13 12.71
CA VAL A 77 19.33 -1.10 12.98
C VAL A 77 20.16 -1.50 11.76
N SER A 78 19.66 -2.40 10.91
CA SER A 78 20.36 -2.84 9.70
C SER A 78 20.33 -1.79 8.58
N VAL A 79 19.23 -1.05 8.44
CA VAL A 79 19.00 -0.14 7.30
C VAL A 79 19.44 1.29 7.57
N VAL A 80 19.50 1.71 8.84
CA VAL A 80 19.99 3.06 9.22
C VAL A 80 21.51 3.13 9.27
N ASP A 81 22.18 1.98 9.34
CA ASP A 81 23.63 1.87 9.17
C ASP A 81 23.96 1.92 7.67
N ALA A 82 24.56 3.03 7.23
CA ALA A 82 24.86 3.28 5.82
C ALA A 82 25.72 2.18 5.18
N VAL A 83 26.65 1.56 5.92
CA VAL A 83 27.53 0.51 5.38
C VAL A 83 26.73 -0.77 5.16
N LYS A 84 25.89 -1.15 6.14
CA LYS A 84 25.04 -2.34 6.02
C LYS A 84 23.97 -2.16 4.94
N PHE A 85 23.33 -1.00 4.87
CA PHE A 85 22.34 -0.70 3.84
C PHE A 85 22.97 -0.74 2.44
N GLN A 86 24.14 -0.13 2.25
CA GLN A 86 24.85 -0.20 0.96
C GLN A 86 25.27 -1.63 0.58
N ALA A 87 25.59 -2.48 1.56
CA ALA A 87 25.84 -3.90 1.32
C ALA A 87 24.58 -4.64 0.85
N LEU A 88 23.42 -4.37 1.48
CA LEU A 88 22.13 -4.92 1.07
C LEU A 88 21.74 -4.48 -0.35
N LEU A 89 21.87 -3.19 -0.66
CA LEU A 89 21.59 -2.64 -1.98
C LEU A 89 22.52 -3.22 -3.05
N SER A 90 23.82 -3.33 -2.74
CA SER A 90 24.80 -3.96 -3.62
C SER A 90 24.44 -5.42 -3.90
N ARG A 91 24.02 -6.17 -2.88
CA ARG A 91 23.59 -7.57 -3.04
C ARG A 91 22.33 -7.68 -3.90
N ALA A 92 21.31 -6.87 -3.62
CA ALA A 92 20.06 -6.83 -4.38
C ALA A 92 20.32 -6.51 -5.87
N THR A 93 21.21 -5.55 -6.14
CA THR A 93 21.61 -5.15 -7.50
C THR A 93 22.33 -6.28 -8.24
N GLN A 94 23.24 -6.98 -7.56
CA GLN A 94 23.94 -8.14 -8.13
C GLN A 94 22.96 -9.28 -8.47
N ASN A 95 22.04 -9.59 -7.57
CA ASN A 95 21.03 -10.60 -7.81
C ASN A 95 20.14 -10.25 -9.00
N LEU A 96 19.68 -9.00 -9.09
CA LEU A 96 18.90 -8.53 -10.23
C LEU A 96 19.68 -8.66 -11.54
N ALA A 97 20.96 -8.29 -11.56
CA ALA A 97 21.79 -8.44 -12.76
C ALA A 97 21.93 -9.91 -13.19
N LEU A 98 22.07 -10.84 -12.23
CA LEU A 98 22.10 -12.27 -12.48
C LEU A 98 20.74 -12.77 -13.03
N TRP A 99 19.63 -12.36 -12.43
CA TRP A 99 18.29 -12.78 -12.87
C TRP A 99 17.91 -12.19 -14.23
N ASN A 100 18.38 -10.99 -14.55
CA ASN A 100 18.14 -10.36 -15.85
C ASN A 100 18.83 -11.12 -16.99
N HIS A 101 19.96 -11.80 -16.73
CA HIS A 101 20.65 -12.63 -17.71
C HIS A 101 19.79 -13.83 -18.16
N ASP A 102 19.10 -14.49 -17.21
CA ASP A 102 18.32 -15.70 -17.45
C ASP A 102 16.80 -15.44 -17.42
N LYS A 103 16.37 -14.20 -17.67
CA LYS A 103 14.98 -13.80 -17.51
C LYS A 103 14.03 -14.44 -18.52
N GLN A 104 12.81 -14.67 -18.08
CA GLN A 104 11.70 -15.00 -18.96
C GLN A 104 11.10 -13.72 -19.59
N PRO A 105 10.47 -13.80 -20.76
CA PRO A 105 9.72 -12.67 -21.31
C PRO A 105 8.51 -12.33 -20.43
N SER A 106 8.20 -11.03 -20.29
CA SER A 106 7.01 -10.55 -19.57
C SER A 106 5.72 -11.19 -20.13
N PRO A 107 4.74 -11.54 -19.29
CA PRO A 107 3.55 -12.26 -19.74
C PRO A 107 2.52 -11.34 -20.45
N HIS A 108 2.68 -10.02 -20.37
CA HIS A 108 1.78 -9.02 -20.98
C HIS A 108 0.32 -9.20 -20.55
N GLN A 109 0.09 -9.50 -19.27
CA GLN A 109 -1.24 -9.69 -18.70
C GLN A 109 -1.25 -9.36 -17.21
N ILE A 110 -2.45 -9.30 -16.63
CA ILE A 110 -2.62 -9.25 -15.18
C ILE A 110 -2.64 -10.67 -14.62
N GLU A 111 -1.88 -10.92 -13.56
CA GLU A 111 -1.93 -12.16 -12.79
C GLU A 111 -2.40 -11.89 -11.36
N VAL A 112 -3.13 -12.83 -10.78
CA VAL A 112 -3.69 -12.71 -9.43
C VAL A 112 -3.25 -13.95 -8.68
N PHE A 113 -2.50 -13.77 -7.60
CA PHE A 113 -1.95 -14.86 -6.81
C PHE A 113 -2.40 -14.75 -5.37
N ARG A 114 -2.65 -15.91 -4.75
CA ARG A 114 -2.69 -16.00 -3.29
C ARG A 114 -1.27 -15.91 -2.78
N GLY A 115 -1.01 -15.00 -1.86
CA GLY A 115 0.31 -14.89 -1.25
C GLY A 115 0.60 -13.54 -0.64
N ASP A 116 1.68 -13.52 0.14
CA ASP A 116 2.30 -12.31 0.66
C ASP A 116 2.88 -11.45 -0.48
N TRP A 117 2.83 -10.12 -0.31
CA TRP A 117 3.31 -9.16 -1.29
C TRP A 117 4.81 -9.37 -1.60
N GLY A 118 5.62 -9.68 -0.58
CA GLY A 118 7.07 -9.78 -0.67
C GLY A 118 7.51 -11.09 -1.31
N GLU A 119 6.87 -12.21 -0.97
CA GLU A 119 7.10 -13.49 -1.64
C GLU A 119 6.74 -13.44 -3.12
N VAL A 120 5.59 -12.87 -3.45
CA VAL A 120 5.16 -12.70 -4.84
C VAL A 120 6.11 -11.76 -5.58
N ALA A 121 6.43 -10.58 -5.01
CA ALA A 121 7.36 -9.65 -5.64
C ALA A 121 8.73 -10.27 -5.89
N GLN A 122 9.30 -11.00 -4.92
CA GLN A 122 10.58 -11.67 -5.08
C GLN A 122 10.56 -12.66 -6.25
N ARG A 123 9.53 -13.51 -6.28
CA ARG A 123 9.38 -14.55 -7.30
C ARG A 123 9.29 -13.94 -8.69
N GLU A 124 8.50 -12.89 -8.87
CA GLU A 124 8.30 -12.24 -10.17
C GLU A 124 9.50 -11.39 -10.59
N THR A 125 10.14 -10.67 -9.65
CA THR A 125 11.40 -9.96 -9.89
C THR A 125 12.50 -10.92 -10.36
N ARG A 126 12.63 -12.08 -9.72
CA ARG A 126 13.60 -13.11 -10.11
C ARG A 126 13.26 -13.74 -11.46
N LYS A 127 11.99 -14.04 -11.71
CA LYS A 127 11.56 -14.71 -12.94
C LYS A 127 11.71 -13.84 -14.19
N TYR A 128 11.40 -12.56 -14.07
CA TYR A 128 11.40 -11.63 -15.19
C TYR A 128 12.59 -10.67 -15.19
N GLY A 129 13.42 -10.64 -14.15
CA GLY A 129 14.61 -9.80 -14.09
C GLY A 129 14.32 -8.30 -14.18
N GLU A 130 13.16 -7.87 -13.70
CA GLU A 130 12.68 -6.48 -13.71
C GLU A 130 12.36 -6.04 -12.28
N ILE A 131 12.56 -4.75 -11.97
CA ILE A 131 12.19 -4.17 -10.66
C ILE A 131 10.71 -3.80 -10.69
N TYR A 132 9.94 -4.28 -9.71
CA TYR A 132 8.51 -4.00 -9.61
C TYR A 132 8.25 -2.76 -8.74
N ALA A 133 7.26 -1.96 -9.14
CA ALA A 133 6.58 -1.05 -8.23
C ALA A 133 5.71 -1.88 -7.28
N VAL A 134 5.91 -1.78 -5.97
CA VAL A 134 5.16 -2.55 -4.98
C VAL A 134 4.31 -1.62 -4.15
N LEU A 135 2.99 -1.87 -4.13
CA LEU A 135 2.05 -1.05 -3.36
C LEU A 135 2.27 -1.23 -1.85
N ASN A 136 2.67 -0.16 -1.17
CA ASN A 136 2.50 -0.01 0.27
C ASN A 136 1.09 0.58 0.54
N MET A 137 0.22 -0.22 1.15
CA MET A 137 -1.15 0.19 1.53
C MET A 137 -1.11 1.03 2.81
N ALA A 138 -0.61 2.26 2.66
CA ALA A 138 -0.18 3.08 3.77
C ALA A 138 -1.31 3.67 4.59
N ASN A 139 -1.02 3.88 5.87
CA ASN A 139 -1.76 4.79 6.72
C ASN A 139 -1.52 6.24 6.24
N ALA A 140 -2.59 7.02 6.17
CA ALA A 140 -2.53 8.40 5.70
C ALA A 140 -1.74 9.35 6.61
N TYR A 141 -1.54 9.00 7.88
CA TYR A 141 -1.09 9.92 8.93
C TYR A 141 0.14 9.43 9.69
N PHE A 142 0.22 8.12 9.92
CA PHE A 142 1.26 7.48 10.71
C PHE A 142 2.22 6.77 9.77
N VAL A 143 3.51 7.07 9.89
CA VAL A 143 4.52 6.45 9.03
C VAL A 143 4.66 4.98 9.41
N GLY A 144 4.51 4.07 8.45
CA GLY A 144 4.56 2.64 8.77
C GLY A 144 3.32 2.17 9.54
N GLY A 145 2.26 2.98 9.61
CA GLY A 145 1.06 2.64 10.37
C GLY A 145 1.34 2.50 11.86
N ALA A 146 0.98 1.35 12.42
CA ALA A 146 1.24 0.98 13.81
C ALA A 146 2.58 0.25 13.98
N PHE A 147 3.60 0.55 13.16
CA PHE A 147 4.86 -0.20 13.20
C PHE A 147 5.51 -0.15 14.58
N LEU A 148 5.59 1.02 15.24
CA LEU A 148 6.15 1.11 16.61
C LEU A 148 5.36 0.29 17.64
N ASP A 149 4.09 0.03 17.39
CA ASP A 149 3.20 -0.70 18.30
C ASP A 149 3.14 -2.21 17.99
N GLY A 150 3.96 -2.69 17.04
CA GLY A 150 3.96 -4.08 16.60
C GLY A 150 2.71 -4.46 15.79
N GLY A 151 2.12 -3.52 15.05
CA GLY A 151 1.03 -3.81 14.12
C GLY A 151 1.40 -4.87 13.08
N GLY A 152 0.40 -5.62 12.61
CA GLY A 152 0.58 -6.75 11.68
C GLY A 152 -0.16 -6.58 10.35
N ALA A 153 -0.49 -5.35 9.95
CA ALA A 153 -1.04 -5.13 8.61
C ALA A 153 0.10 -5.08 7.57
N GLN A 154 -0.28 -4.95 6.29
CA GLN A 154 0.70 -5.07 5.20
C GLN A 154 1.78 -3.99 5.24
N GLU A 155 1.45 -2.76 5.65
CA GLU A 155 2.42 -1.67 5.78
C GLU A 155 3.46 -1.99 6.86
N GLU A 156 3.04 -2.40 8.06
CA GLU A 156 3.94 -2.77 9.15
C GLU A 156 4.81 -3.97 8.78
N ASN A 157 4.23 -4.96 8.09
CA ASN A 157 4.94 -6.12 7.58
C ASN A 157 6.03 -5.72 6.57
N MET A 158 5.74 -4.76 5.68
CA MET A 158 6.73 -4.21 4.76
C MET A 158 7.87 -3.52 5.52
N PHE A 159 7.56 -2.64 6.46
CA PHE A 159 8.55 -1.94 7.28
C PHE A 159 9.41 -2.89 8.12
N ALA A 160 8.85 -4.02 8.55
CA ALA A 160 9.59 -5.05 9.28
C ALA A 160 10.60 -5.81 8.41
N ARG A 161 10.49 -5.75 7.08
CA ARG A 161 11.23 -6.63 6.15
C ARG A 161 12.13 -5.92 5.14
N THR A 162 12.01 -4.59 5.05
CA THR A 162 12.62 -3.80 3.98
C THR A 162 13.38 -2.59 4.52
N SER A 163 14.01 -1.86 3.61
CA SER A 163 14.63 -0.56 3.87
C SER A 163 13.66 0.63 3.94
N CYS A 164 12.34 0.43 3.84
CA CYS A 164 11.37 1.53 3.78
C CYS A 164 11.38 2.45 5.01
N SER A 165 11.89 1.99 6.16
CA SER A 165 12.07 2.83 7.35
C SER A 165 13.18 3.87 7.19
N ASN A 166 14.09 3.72 6.22
CA ASN A 166 15.17 4.66 5.95
C ASN A 166 14.63 6.05 5.54
N HIS A 167 13.45 6.10 4.92
CA HIS A 167 12.75 7.35 4.59
C HIS A 167 12.42 8.22 5.81
N ILE A 168 12.37 7.65 7.03
CA ILE A 168 12.18 8.42 8.27
C ILE A 168 13.38 9.35 8.52
N LEU A 169 14.57 8.94 8.10
CA LEU A 169 15.84 9.60 8.39
C LEU A 169 16.33 10.53 7.27
N ALA A 170 15.66 10.52 6.11
CA ALA A 170 16.07 11.33 4.98
C ALA A 170 16.05 12.83 5.32
N GLU A 171 17.11 13.56 4.95
CA GLU A 171 17.13 15.02 5.12
C GLU A 171 15.99 15.64 4.33
N GLY A 172 15.20 16.51 4.97
CA GLY A 172 14.01 17.08 4.35
C GLY A 172 12.80 16.12 4.32
N SER A 173 12.86 14.99 5.05
CA SER A 173 11.75 14.03 5.11
C SER A 173 10.42 14.71 5.40
N HIS A 174 9.36 14.19 4.78
CA HIS A 174 8.00 14.65 5.05
C HIS A 174 7.44 14.10 6.37
N ILE A 175 8.31 13.84 7.33
CA ILE A 175 8.02 13.13 8.56
C ILE A 175 8.44 14.04 9.72
N TYR A 176 7.70 13.98 10.82
CA TYR A 176 8.08 14.65 12.06
C TYR A 176 7.69 13.79 13.27
N LEU A 177 8.42 13.96 14.37
CA LEU A 177 8.08 13.36 15.65
C LEU A 177 7.08 14.28 16.36
N ASP A 178 5.90 13.77 16.68
CA ASP A 178 4.90 14.54 17.42
C ASP A 178 5.23 14.61 18.92
N LYS A 179 4.45 15.40 19.67
CA LYS A 179 4.63 15.59 21.13
C LYS A 179 4.45 14.32 21.98
N ASN A 180 4.01 13.22 21.38
CA ASN A 180 3.82 11.92 22.03
C ASN A 180 4.87 10.92 21.57
N ASN A 181 5.93 11.37 20.90
CA ASN A 181 6.97 10.53 20.31
C ASN A 181 6.44 9.57 19.24
N VAL A 182 5.40 9.97 18.50
CA VAL A 182 4.88 9.20 17.37
C VAL A 182 5.31 9.85 16.05
N TYR A 183 5.88 9.07 15.14
CA TYR A 183 6.23 9.53 13.80
C TYR A 183 4.98 9.78 12.94
N ARG A 184 4.86 10.99 12.41
CA ARG A 184 3.72 11.41 11.58
C ARG A 184 4.17 12.00 10.27
N TYR A 185 3.32 11.85 9.26
CA TYR A 185 3.46 12.59 8.01
C TYR A 185 3.11 14.07 8.21
N LYS A 186 3.91 14.94 7.60
CA LYS A 186 3.53 16.33 7.37
C LYS A 186 2.31 16.40 6.43
N PRO A 187 1.51 17.47 6.50
CA PRO A 187 0.26 17.59 5.72
C PRO A 187 0.45 17.36 4.22
N GLU A 188 1.54 17.84 3.62
CA GLU A 188 1.82 17.69 2.20
C GLU A 188 2.01 16.23 1.77
N MET A 189 2.61 15.39 2.62
CA MET A 189 2.76 13.96 2.37
C MET A 189 1.47 13.20 2.64
N THR A 190 0.69 13.63 3.64
CA THR A 190 -0.67 13.11 3.85
C THR A 190 -1.52 13.34 2.60
N ASP A 191 -1.47 14.54 2.01
CA ASP A 191 -2.18 14.85 0.77
C ASP A 191 -1.62 14.03 -0.41
N LEU A 192 -0.29 13.88 -0.51
CA LEU A 192 0.35 13.07 -1.54
C LEU A 192 -0.12 11.61 -1.51
N ILE A 193 -0.04 10.91 -0.37
CA ILE A 193 -0.42 9.49 -0.28
C ILE A 193 -1.94 9.27 -0.36
N ASN A 194 -2.76 10.28 0.00
CA ASN A 194 -4.21 10.29 -0.29
C ASN A 194 -4.53 10.68 -1.75
N ALA A 195 -3.52 10.75 -2.61
CA ALA A 195 -3.58 11.16 -4.01
C ALA A 195 -4.13 12.59 -4.23
N LYS A 196 -4.17 13.47 -3.23
CA LYS A 196 -4.76 14.82 -3.36
C LYS A 196 -3.81 15.82 -4.02
N THR A 197 -2.52 15.49 -4.07
CA THR A 197 -1.52 16.30 -4.76
C THR A 197 -1.69 16.16 -6.28
N ARG A 198 -1.93 17.30 -6.94
CA ARG A 198 -2.02 17.37 -8.40
C ARG A 198 -0.65 17.18 -9.04
N MET A 199 -0.64 16.54 -10.21
CA MET A 199 0.54 16.55 -11.07
C MET A 199 0.85 17.98 -11.55
N THR A 200 2.13 18.30 -11.67
CA THR A 200 2.60 19.58 -12.23
C THR A 200 2.31 19.66 -13.72
N PRO A 201 2.32 20.86 -14.34
CA PRO A 201 2.17 20.99 -15.79
C PRO A 201 3.15 20.13 -16.59
N ASP A 202 4.40 20.03 -16.13
CA ASP A 202 5.42 19.20 -16.79
C ASP A 202 5.13 17.71 -16.65
N GLU A 203 4.65 17.27 -15.48
CA GLU A 203 4.21 15.89 -15.26
C GLU A 203 3.01 15.55 -16.16
N LEU A 204 2.01 16.44 -16.25
CA LEU A 204 0.84 16.25 -17.13
C LEU A 204 1.25 16.20 -18.61
N ALA A 205 2.20 17.03 -19.04
CA ALA A 205 2.72 17.00 -20.40
C ALA A 205 3.42 15.67 -20.72
N ARG A 206 4.26 15.17 -19.79
CA ARG A 206 4.92 13.86 -19.94
C ARG A 206 3.90 12.72 -19.94
N LEU A 207 2.94 12.73 -19.02
CA LEU A 207 1.89 11.71 -18.96
C LEU A 207 1.03 11.72 -20.23
N SER A 208 0.69 12.91 -20.76
CA SER A 208 -0.04 13.06 -22.02
C SER A 208 0.72 12.45 -23.20
N ALA A 209 2.04 12.69 -23.26
CA ALA A 209 2.92 12.12 -24.29
C ALA A 209 2.99 10.59 -24.18
N ILE A 210 3.12 10.05 -22.97
CA ILE A 210 3.12 8.60 -22.71
C ILE A 210 1.80 7.98 -23.18
N CYS A 211 0.68 8.55 -22.77
CA CYS A 211 -0.66 8.03 -23.04
C CYS A 211 -1.18 8.32 -24.45
N GLY A 212 -0.49 9.16 -25.23
CA GLY A 212 -0.92 9.56 -26.57
C GLY A 212 -2.23 10.34 -26.62
N LYS A 213 -2.65 10.94 -25.50
CA LYS A 213 -3.88 11.74 -25.37
C LYS A 213 -3.64 12.91 -24.42
N ILE A 214 -4.37 14.01 -24.59
CA ILE A 214 -4.28 15.16 -23.69
C ILE A 214 -4.83 14.77 -22.33
N ILE A 215 -4.02 14.94 -21.29
CA ILE A 215 -4.39 14.78 -19.88
C ILE A 215 -4.17 16.14 -19.22
N ASP A 216 -5.26 16.87 -18.99
CA ASP A 216 -5.24 18.21 -18.39
C ASP A 216 -5.38 18.17 -16.86
N HIS A 217 -5.76 17.02 -16.31
CA HIS A 217 -5.90 16.81 -14.88
C HIS A 217 -5.56 15.37 -14.47
N ALA A 218 -4.57 15.23 -13.59
CA ALA A 218 -4.25 13.99 -12.90
C ALA A 218 -3.67 14.29 -11.50
N TYR A 219 -3.61 13.25 -10.67
CA TYR A 219 -3.04 13.28 -9.34
C TYR A 219 -1.90 12.28 -9.24
N LYS A 220 -1.07 12.43 -8.21
CA LYS A 220 0.06 11.52 -7.97
C LYS A 220 0.09 11.06 -6.52
N VAL A 221 0.75 9.93 -6.30
CA VAL A 221 1.11 9.40 -4.98
C VAL A 221 2.62 9.39 -4.79
N HIS A 222 3.09 8.97 -3.61
CA HIS A 222 4.52 8.93 -3.33
C HIS A 222 5.17 7.70 -3.97
N MET A 223 6.26 7.92 -4.68
CA MET A 223 7.12 6.89 -5.22
C MET A 223 8.51 7.49 -5.42
N ASP A 224 9.52 6.91 -4.78
CA ASP A 224 10.92 7.26 -5.03
C ASP A 224 11.53 6.21 -5.95
N THR A 225 12.19 6.69 -7.00
CA THR A 225 12.86 5.87 -8.01
C THR A 225 14.34 6.19 -8.15
N GLN A 226 14.88 7.12 -7.35
CA GLN A 226 16.31 7.44 -7.38
C GLN A 226 17.15 6.28 -6.85
N GLU A 227 16.74 5.67 -5.75
CA GLU A 227 17.34 4.48 -5.17
C GLU A 227 16.21 3.49 -4.84
N PRO A 228 16.28 2.22 -5.31
CA PRO A 228 15.25 1.24 -4.99
C PRO A 228 15.35 0.81 -3.52
N GLU A 229 14.21 0.40 -2.99
CA GLU A 229 14.13 -0.26 -1.70
C GLU A 229 14.63 -1.70 -1.80
N VAL A 230 15.09 -2.25 -0.69
CA VAL A 230 15.60 -3.61 -0.60
C VAL A 230 14.75 -4.43 0.37
N CYS A 231 14.27 -5.58 -0.08
CA CYS A 231 13.64 -6.58 0.78
C CYS A 231 14.66 -7.68 1.12
N PHE A 232 14.90 -7.89 2.41
CA PHE A 232 15.96 -8.80 2.90
C PHE A 232 15.49 -9.73 4.02
N ARG A 233 14.20 -9.74 4.34
CA ARG A 233 13.57 -10.70 5.26
C ARG A 233 12.36 -11.39 4.63
N GLY A 234 12.20 -12.67 4.97
CA GLY A 234 11.06 -13.50 4.60
C GLY A 234 9.75 -13.06 5.26
N PRO A 235 8.63 -13.71 4.90
CA PRO A 235 7.31 -13.35 5.39
C PRO A 235 7.13 -13.68 6.87
N GLU A 236 6.05 -13.14 7.43
CA GLU A 236 5.52 -13.61 8.69
C GLU A 236 4.91 -15.01 8.50
N LEU A 237 5.23 -15.93 9.40
CA LEU A 237 4.74 -17.29 9.34
C LEU A 237 3.70 -17.56 10.43
N PHE A 238 2.69 -18.36 10.09
CA PHE A 238 1.61 -18.74 11.01
C PHE A 238 1.44 -20.25 11.03
N ALA A 239 1.17 -20.81 12.21
CA ALA A 239 0.71 -22.19 12.36
C ALA A 239 -0.83 -22.22 12.51
N ASN A 240 -1.48 -23.13 11.79
CA ASN A 240 -2.90 -23.40 11.99
C ASN A 240 -3.08 -24.40 13.14
N ILE A 241 -3.89 -24.07 14.15
CA ILE A 241 -4.37 -25.07 15.11
C ILE A 241 -5.70 -25.61 14.60
N GLN A 242 -5.71 -26.88 14.20
CA GLN A 242 -6.95 -27.66 14.14
C GLN A 242 -7.22 -28.23 15.54
N GLY A 243 -8.13 -27.61 16.29
CA GLY A 243 -8.65 -28.19 17.53
C GLY A 243 -9.85 -29.09 17.23
N SER A 244 -9.68 -30.41 17.23
CA SER A 244 -10.79 -31.36 17.28
C SER A 244 -11.31 -31.48 18.71
N GLY A 245 -12.18 -30.56 19.13
CA GLY A 245 -12.98 -30.77 20.34
C GLY A 245 -14.04 -31.83 20.05
N PHE A 246 -14.10 -32.90 20.84
CA PHE A 246 -15.02 -34.04 20.66
C PHE A 246 -16.53 -33.66 20.78
N PHE A 247 -16.88 -32.41 21.13
CA PHE A 247 -18.24 -31.91 21.29
C PHE A 247 -18.49 -30.44 20.87
N ASP A 248 -17.53 -29.74 20.25
CA ASP A 248 -17.69 -28.32 19.89
C ASP A 248 -17.86 -28.14 18.37
N GLU A 249 -18.84 -27.31 17.97
CA GLU A 249 -18.89 -26.74 16.61
C GLU A 249 -17.53 -26.12 16.24
N PRO A 250 -17.10 -26.19 14.97
CA PRO A 250 -15.79 -25.69 14.56
C PRO A 250 -15.69 -24.19 14.86
N LYS A 251 -14.98 -23.85 15.95
CA LYS A 251 -14.48 -22.50 16.18
C LYS A 251 -13.54 -22.16 15.03
N SER A 252 -13.62 -20.94 14.51
CA SER A 252 -12.71 -20.42 13.48
C SER A 252 -11.28 -20.84 13.83
N SER A 253 -10.64 -21.60 12.94
CA SER A 253 -9.30 -22.14 13.13
C SER A 253 -8.36 -21.07 13.68
N GLY A 254 -7.94 -21.21 14.94
CA GLY A 254 -7.00 -20.28 15.55
C GLY A 254 -5.67 -20.38 14.82
N ARG A 255 -5.21 -19.26 14.24
CA ARG A 255 -3.84 -19.11 13.77
C ARG A 255 -2.98 -18.60 14.91
N ILE A 256 -1.77 -19.13 15.03
CA ILE A 256 -0.74 -18.63 15.93
C ILE A 256 0.40 -18.08 15.09
N ALA A 257 0.77 -16.82 15.33
CA ALA A 257 1.97 -16.23 14.77
C ALA A 257 3.20 -16.98 15.29
N LEU A 258 4.06 -17.42 14.38
CA LEU A 258 5.31 -18.10 14.71
C LEU A 258 6.38 -17.09 15.11
N SER A 259 7.29 -17.51 15.99
CA SER A 259 8.37 -16.63 16.44
C SER A 259 9.48 -16.54 15.39
N VAL A 260 10.42 -15.60 15.58
CA VAL A 260 11.65 -15.53 14.76
C VAL A 260 12.46 -16.82 14.84
N LYS A 261 12.45 -17.51 15.99
CA LYS A 261 13.16 -18.79 16.15
C LYS A 261 12.56 -19.90 15.29
N ASP A 262 11.29 -19.76 14.92
CA ASP A 262 10.54 -20.69 14.09
C ASP A 262 10.54 -20.28 12.60
N GLY A 263 11.34 -19.28 12.22
CA GLY A 263 11.54 -18.84 10.85
C GLY A 263 10.69 -17.64 10.41
N SER A 264 9.80 -17.12 11.25
CA SER A 264 9.01 -15.92 10.95
C SER A 264 9.94 -14.70 10.80
N PHE A 265 9.78 -13.93 9.72
CA PHE A 265 10.66 -12.79 9.40
C PHE A 265 12.17 -13.12 9.32
N ALA A 266 12.52 -14.37 9.02
CA ALA A 266 13.92 -14.78 8.88
C ALA A 266 14.63 -13.94 7.81
N TYR A 267 15.92 -13.69 7.98
CA TYR A 267 16.74 -13.09 6.93
C TYR A 267 16.70 -13.98 5.68
N LEU A 268 16.52 -13.35 4.52
CA LEU A 268 16.65 -14.03 3.24
C LEU A 268 18.09 -14.47 3.04
N SER A 269 18.28 -15.56 2.30
CA SER A 269 19.61 -15.90 1.81
C SER A 269 20.13 -14.79 0.90
N ASP A 270 21.46 -14.60 0.84
CA ASP A 270 22.09 -13.58 -0.02
C ASP A 270 21.55 -13.61 -1.45
N SER A 271 21.28 -14.81 -1.98
CA SER A 271 20.76 -15.02 -3.34
C SER A 271 19.27 -14.73 -3.52
N GLU A 272 18.54 -14.36 -2.47
CA GLU A 272 17.10 -14.11 -2.49
C GLU A 272 16.72 -12.66 -2.20
N ILE A 273 17.67 -11.85 -1.70
CA ILE A 273 17.50 -10.41 -1.49
C ILE A 273 17.22 -9.73 -2.82
N PHE A 274 16.20 -8.87 -2.88
CA PHE A 274 15.75 -8.25 -4.13
C PHE A 274 15.39 -6.77 -3.97
N PRO A 275 15.55 -5.97 -5.04
CA PRO A 275 15.14 -4.57 -5.05
C PRO A 275 13.67 -4.42 -5.49
N PHE A 276 13.02 -3.34 -5.05
CA PHE A 276 11.70 -2.91 -5.51
C PHE A 276 11.54 -1.38 -5.41
N HIS A 277 10.55 -0.81 -6.07
CA HIS A 277 10.17 0.59 -5.87
C HIS A 277 8.93 0.67 -4.99
N GLU A 278 8.99 1.34 -3.84
CA GLU A 278 7.82 1.54 -3.00
C GLU A 278 6.83 2.51 -3.66
N LEU A 279 5.62 2.03 -3.93
CA LEU A 279 4.49 2.85 -4.32
C LEU A 279 3.59 3.07 -3.11
N ARG A 280 3.71 4.22 -2.45
CA ARG A 280 3.02 4.49 -1.18
C ARG A 280 1.72 5.25 -1.41
N SER A 281 0.60 4.61 -1.06
CA SER A 281 -0.74 5.18 -1.24
C SER A 281 -1.69 4.72 -0.14
N ALA A 282 -2.54 5.63 0.34
CA ALA A 282 -3.53 5.35 1.36
C ALA A 282 -4.91 5.11 0.74
N ALA A 283 -5.61 4.04 1.16
CA ALA A 283 -6.99 3.79 0.78
C ALA A 283 -7.97 4.63 1.62
N ILE A 284 -9.25 4.65 1.22
CA ILE A 284 -10.30 5.27 2.04
C ILE A 284 -10.46 4.44 3.31
N ASP A 285 -10.31 5.05 4.48
CA ASP A 285 -10.57 4.38 5.77
C ASP A 285 -12.07 4.42 6.08
N LEU A 286 -12.83 3.38 5.74
CA LEU A 286 -14.27 3.30 6.06
C LEU A 286 -14.53 3.00 7.54
N THR A 287 -13.50 2.90 8.38
CA THR A 287 -13.67 2.91 9.84
C THR A 287 -13.69 4.31 10.42
N ASP A 288 -13.41 5.32 9.59
CA ASP A 288 -13.54 6.73 9.96
C ASP A 288 -14.97 7.06 10.36
N THR A 289 -15.11 7.61 11.56
CA THR A 289 -16.41 7.98 12.12
C THR A 289 -17.03 9.16 11.40
N ASP A 290 -16.25 9.90 10.63
CA ASP A 290 -16.75 10.93 9.72
C ASP A 290 -17.40 10.37 8.45
N ILE A 291 -17.22 9.08 8.18
CA ILE A 291 -17.75 8.42 6.99
C ILE A 291 -18.89 7.48 7.40
N GLU A 292 -20.12 7.89 7.12
CA GLU A 292 -21.30 7.02 7.23
C GLU A 292 -21.36 6.10 6.00
N ALA A 293 -20.67 4.95 6.06
CA ALA A 293 -20.65 4.00 4.96
C ALA A 293 -21.98 3.24 4.84
N ASP A 294 -22.75 3.53 3.78
CA ASP A 294 -23.98 2.79 3.43
C ASP A 294 -23.94 2.36 1.97
N TRP A 295 -23.74 1.07 1.74
CA TRP A 295 -23.66 0.49 0.40
C TRP A 295 -25.01 0.36 -0.32
N ASN A 296 -26.12 0.63 0.36
CA ASN A 296 -27.43 0.77 -0.28
C ASN A 296 -27.73 2.22 -0.67
N ASP A 297 -26.96 3.19 -0.16
CA ASP A 297 -27.04 4.58 -0.58
C ASP A 297 -26.25 4.78 -1.88
N ARG A 298 -26.97 5.18 -2.92
CA ARG A 298 -26.40 5.45 -4.24
C ARG A 298 -25.39 6.60 -4.20
N GLU A 299 -25.63 7.65 -3.41
CA GLU A 299 -24.71 8.80 -3.35
C GLU A 299 -23.38 8.40 -2.70
N PHE A 300 -23.42 7.60 -1.63
CA PHE A 300 -22.23 7.02 -1.02
C PHE A 300 -21.44 6.16 -2.02
N VAL A 301 -22.11 5.24 -2.71
CA VAL A 301 -21.44 4.34 -3.67
C VAL A 301 -20.80 5.12 -4.82
N GLU A 302 -21.49 6.12 -5.37
CA GLU A 302 -20.94 6.99 -6.42
C GLU A 302 -19.73 7.80 -5.92
N TRP A 303 -19.80 8.35 -4.70
CA TRP A 303 -18.66 9.04 -4.07
C TRP A 303 -17.48 8.10 -3.85
N PHE A 304 -17.72 6.92 -3.29
CA PHE A 304 -16.71 5.91 -3.00
C PHE A 304 -15.96 5.50 -4.28
N LYS A 305 -16.71 5.21 -5.35
CA LYS A 305 -16.15 4.86 -6.66
C LYS A 305 -15.26 5.95 -7.20
N LYS A 306 -15.74 7.20 -7.18
CA LYS A 306 -14.98 8.35 -7.68
C LYS A 306 -13.69 8.59 -6.88
N GLU A 307 -13.77 8.54 -5.55
CA GLU A 307 -12.61 8.77 -4.68
C GLU A 307 -11.59 7.64 -4.77
N THR A 308 -12.05 6.38 -4.83
CA THR A 308 -11.18 5.21 -5.00
C THR A 308 -10.54 5.19 -6.38
N LYS A 309 -11.30 5.49 -7.45
CA LYS A 309 -10.76 5.61 -8.81
C LYS A 309 -9.69 6.69 -8.89
N ARG A 310 -9.90 7.86 -8.30
CA ARG A 310 -8.90 8.93 -8.24
C ARG A 310 -7.58 8.47 -7.59
N ARG A 311 -7.65 7.67 -6.52
CA ARG A 311 -6.46 7.13 -5.84
C ARG A 311 -5.76 6.05 -6.66
N ILE A 312 -6.52 5.15 -7.28
CA ILE A 312 -5.99 4.09 -8.15
C ILE A 312 -5.39 4.68 -9.43
N ASP A 313 -6.07 5.63 -10.08
CA ASP A 313 -5.53 6.35 -11.23
C ASP A 313 -4.20 7.02 -10.87
N ALA A 314 -4.13 7.69 -9.72
CA ALA A 314 -2.88 8.30 -9.25
C ALA A 314 -1.76 7.28 -8.99
N GLN A 315 -2.08 6.08 -8.49
CA GLN A 315 -1.09 4.99 -8.37
C GLN A 315 -0.52 4.63 -9.74
N LEU A 316 -1.40 4.33 -10.71
CA LEU A 316 -0.99 3.89 -12.04
C LEU A 316 -0.26 5.00 -12.80
N ASP A 317 -0.76 6.22 -12.75
CA ASP A 317 -0.16 7.38 -13.43
C ASP A 317 1.21 7.73 -12.84
N THR A 318 1.39 7.61 -11.50
CA THR A 318 2.71 7.76 -10.86
C THR A 318 3.69 6.69 -11.33
N VAL A 319 3.27 5.42 -11.42
CA VAL A 319 4.13 4.34 -11.94
C VAL A 319 4.53 4.59 -13.38
N LEU A 320 3.59 5.00 -14.24
CA LEU A 320 3.85 5.31 -15.65
C LEU A 320 4.80 6.50 -15.83
N LEU A 321 4.62 7.57 -15.04
CA LEU A 321 5.50 8.74 -15.09
C LEU A 321 6.95 8.41 -14.75
N ASN A 322 7.17 7.38 -13.93
CA ASN A 322 8.49 6.88 -13.57
C ASN A 322 9.04 5.86 -14.57
N GLY A 323 8.34 5.61 -15.69
CA GLY A 323 8.78 4.68 -16.73
C GLY A 323 8.70 3.21 -16.33
N ILE A 324 8.04 2.89 -15.21
CA ILE A 324 7.92 1.53 -14.69
C ILE A 324 6.72 0.85 -15.33
N ARG A 325 6.89 -0.42 -15.71
CA ARG A 325 5.91 -1.19 -16.48
C ARG A 325 5.46 -2.46 -15.77
N HIS A 326 5.99 -2.68 -14.57
CA HIS A 326 5.81 -3.88 -13.75
C HIS A 326 5.37 -3.46 -12.35
N ALA A 327 4.24 -3.98 -11.88
CA ALA A 327 3.70 -3.61 -10.57
C ALA A 327 3.16 -4.81 -9.80
N VAL A 328 3.39 -4.84 -8.48
CA VAL A 328 2.74 -5.71 -7.51
C VAL A 328 1.77 -4.87 -6.69
N LEU A 329 0.49 -5.09 -6.91
CA LEU A 329 -0.63 -4.46 -6.22
C LEU A 329 -1.26 -5.45 -5.24
N CYS A 330 -2.18 -4.96 -4.41
CA CYS A 330 -2.81 -5.72 -3.33
C CYS A 330 -4.32 -5.41 -3.25
N ALA A 331 -5.02 -6.05 -2.31
CA ALA A 331 -6.41 -5.76 -1.99
C ALA A 331 -6.58 -4.39 -1.28
N PHE A 332 -6.39 -3.30 -2.02
CA PHE A 332 -6.26 -1.93 -1.51
C PHE A 332 -7.40 -1.53 -0.57
N GLY A 333 -7.08 -1.36 0.72
CA GLY A 333 -8.05 -1.00 1.77
C GLY A 333 -9.09 -2.08 2.14
N CYS A 334 -9.02 -3.28 1.56
CA CYS A 334 -10.01 -4.34 1.76
C CYS A 334 -9.82 -5.15 3.06
N GLY A 335 -8.84 -4.77 3.88
CA GLY A 335 -8.57 -5.31 5.21
C GLY A 335 -9.06 -4.37 6.31
N ALA A 336 -8.11 -3.80 7.07
CA ALA A 336 -8.39 -2.94 8.23
C ALA A 336 -9.34 -1.76 7.94
N PHE A 337 -9.30 -1.23 6.72
CA PHE A 337 -10.12 -0.09 6.25
C PHE A 337 -11.50 -0.49 5.70
N LYS A 338 -11.83 -1.78 5.67
CA LYS A 338 -13.17 -2.32 5.37
C LYS A 338 -13.75 -1.96 3.99
N ASN A 339 -12.92 -1.67 2.99
CA ASN A 339 -13.37 -1.48 1.61
C ASN A 339 -13.91 -2.81 1.06
N ARG A 340 -14.91 -2.77 0.17
CA ARG A 340 -15.44 -3.98 -0.49
C ARG A 340 -14.53 -4.41 -1.62
N ALA A 341 -14.06 -5.66 -1.58
CA ALA A 341 -13.12 -6.21 -2.55
C ALA A 341 -13.67 -6.19 -3.98
N GLU A 342 -14.97 -6.46 -4.15
CA GLU A 342 -15.63 -6.45 -5.46
C GLU A 342 -15.61 -5.07 -6.10
N GLU A 343 -15.85 -4.01 -5.31
CA GLU A 343 -15.85 -2.64 -5.80
C GLU A 343 -14.42 -2.18 -6.13
N VAL A 344 -13.46 -2.47 -5.24
CA VAL A 344 -12.06 -2.10 -5.47
C VAL A 344 -11.47 -2.83 -6.68
N ALA A 345 -11.73 -4.13 -6.84
CA ALA A 345 -11.27 -4.92 -7.98
C ALA A 345 -11.87 -4.40 -9.30
N GLY A 346 -13.17 -4.08 -9.32
CA GLY A 346 -13.83 -3.49 -10.49
C GLY A 346 -13.25 -2.12 -10.87
N ILE A 347 -12.90 -1.27 -9.89
CA ILE A 347 -12.28 0.04 -10.15
C ILE A 347 -10.83 -0.11 -10.65
N TYR A 348 -10.07 -1.08 -10.11
CA TYR A 348 -8.75 -1.41 -10.67
C TYR A 348 -8.86 -1.85 -12.12
N ARG A 349 -9.85 -2.69 -12.46
CA ARG A 349 -10.07 -3.14 -13.84
C ARG A 349 -10.26 -1.95 -14.77
N GLU A 350 -11.22 -1.08 -14.47
CA GLU A 350 -11.50 0.13 -15.28
C GLU A 350 -10.25 0.99 -15.45
N SER A 351 -9.55 1.27 -14.35
CA SER A 351 -8.38 2.15 -14.34
C SER A 351 -7.17 1.55 -15.09
N ILE A 352 -6.99 0.23 -15.01
CA ILE A 352 -5.93 -0.48 -15.74
C ILE A 352 -6.26 -0.60 -17.23
N GLU A 353 -7.50 -0.90 -17.60
CA GLU A 353 -7.92 -1.01 -19.02
C GLU A 353 -7.65 0.28 -19.81
N GLU A 354 -7.85 1.45 -19.19
CA GLU A 354 -7.52 2.77 -19.76
C GLU A 354 -6.03 2.96 -20.09
N ARG A 355 -5.14 2.16 -19.47
CA ARG A 355 -3.67 2.29 -19.50
C ARG A 355 -2.97 0.99 -19.91
N ALA A 356 -3.73 -0.04 -20.29
CA ALA A 356 -3.26 -1.42 -20.35
C ALA A 356 -2.02 -1.58 -21.26
N VAL A 357 -1.97 -0.83 -22.37
CA VAL A 357 -0.87 -0.88 -23.35
C VAL A 357 0.49 -0.42 -22.82
N HIS A 358 0.52 0.27 -21.67
CA HIS A 358 1.75 0.82 -21.09
C HIS A 358 2.42 -0.14 -20.09
N PHE A 359 1.66 -1.03 -19.49
CA PHE A 359 2.18 -2.05 -18.57
C PHE A 359 2.58 -3.33 -19.31
N GLU A 360 3.53 -4.09 -18.76
CA GLU A 360 3.88 -5.42 -19.22
C GLU A 360 3.46 -6.51 -18.24
N HIS A 361 3.43 -6.20 -16.95
CA HIS A 361 2.98 -7.14 -15.94
C HIS A 361 2.41 -6.41 -14.74
N ILE A 362 1.17 -6.73 -14.38
CA ILE A 362 0.59 -6.30 -13.10
C ILE A 362 0.21 -7.55 -12.35
N VAL A 363 0.63 -7.64 -11.10
CA VAL A 363 0.38 -8.78 -10.23
C VAL A 363 -0.41 -8.31 -9.04
N PHE A 364 -1.51 -8.99 -8.73
CA PHE A 364 -2.24 -8.79 -7.49
C PHE A 364 -1.86 -9.90 -6.50
N ALA A 365 -1.07 -9.55 -5.49
CA ALA A 365 -0.74 -10.43 -4.37
C ALA A 365 -1.81 -10.31 -3.29
N ILE A 366 -2.74 -11.27 -3.24
CA ILE A 366 -3.87 -11.24 -2.32
C ILE A 366 -3.61 -12.21 -1.16
N TYR A 367 -3.15 -11.64 -0.06
CA TYR A 367 -2.95 -12.36 1.19
C TYR A 367 -4.27 -12.53 1.96
N HIS A 368 -4.51 -13.73 2.51
CA HIS A 368 -5.60 -13.99 3.43
C HIS A 368 -5.02 -14.36 4.81
N PRO A 369 -5.27 -13.54 5.85
CA PRO A 369 -4.70 -13.76 7.17
C PRO A 369 -5.38 -14.89 7.94
N GLY A 370 -6.31 -15.63 7.34
CA GLY A 370 -6.99 -16.79 7.95
C GLY A 370 -8.26 -16.44 8.72
N TYR A 371 -8.61 -15.15 8.74
CA TYR A 371 -9.85 -14.63 9.30
C TYR A 371 -10.40 -13.52 8.40
N GLY A 372 -11.66 -13.14 8.63
CA GLY A 372 -12.34 -12.14 7.80
C GLY A 372 -12.68 -12.68 6.40
N ARG A 373 -13.14 -11.78 5.53
CA ARG A 373 -13.52 -12.14 4.16
C ARG A 373 -12.28 -12.47 3.32
N ASP A 374 -12.37 -13.53 2.53
CA ASP A 374 -11.36 -13.82 1.51
C ASP A 374 -11.54 -12.88 0.33
N ASN A 375 -10.56 -11.99 0.12
CA ASN A 375 -10.58 -11.01 -0.96
C ASN A 375 -10.16 -11.61 -2.30
N PHE A 376 -9.47 -12.76 -2.31
CA PHE A 376 -8.90 -13.33 -3.54
C PHE A 376 -9.94 -13.61 -4.63
N PRO A 377 -11.11 -14.24 -4.36
CA PRO A 377 -12.07 -14.58 -5.41
C PRO A 377 -12.59 -13.35 -6.17
N ALA A 378 -12.75 -12.21 -5.50
CA ALA A 378 -13.20 -10.98 -6.13
C ALA A 378 -12.15 -10.45 -7.12
N PHE A 379 -10.89 -10.40 -6.71
CA PHE A 379 -9.78 -9.93 -7.56
C PHE A 379 -9.48 -10.91 -8.70
N GLU A 380 -9.47 -12.23 -8.43
CA GLU A 380 -9.23 -13.25 -9.44
C GLU A 380 -10.27 -13.16 -10.56
N LYS A 381 -11.55 -13.12 -10.19
CA LYS A 381 -12.67 -13.03 -11.14
C LYS A 381 -12.59 -11.78 -12.02
N GLU A 382 -12.30 -10.62 -11.42
CA GLU A 382 -12.37 -9.35 -12.15
C GLU A 382 -11.11 -9.04 -12.98
N LEU A 383 -9.94 -9.54 -12.57
CA LEU A 383 -8.66 -9.05 -13.08
C LEU A 383 -7.78 -10.12 -13.74
N HIS A 384 -7.85 -11.38 -13.31
CA HIS A 384 -6.92 -12.40 -13.78
C HIS A 384 -7.01 -12.62 -15.30
N GLY A 385 -5.86 -12.60 -15.97
CA GLY A 385 -5.76 -12.83 -17.42
C GLY A 385 -6.12 -11.63 -18.30
N LEU A 386 -6.47 -10.47 -17.73
CA LEU A 386 -6.69 -9.26 -18.52
C LEU A 386 -5.42 -8.88 -19.29
N PRO A 387 -5.52 -8.53 -20.58
CA PRO A 387 -4.37 -8.28 -21.42
C PRO A 387 -3.69 -6.94 -21.08
N LEU A 388 -2.36 -6.92 -21.10
CA LEU A 388 -1.53 -5.72 -20.99
C LEU A 388 -0.59 -5.59 -22.20
N GLY A 389 0.09 -4.46 -22.32
CA GLY A 389 1.19 -4.23 -23.25
C GLY A 389 0.85 -4.62 -24.69
N ALA A 390 1.67 -5.50 -25.27
CA ALA A 390 1.51 -5.97 -26.64
C ALA A 390 0.16 -6.70 -26.85
N LYS A 391 -0.30 -7.52 -25.89
CA LYS A 391 -1.60 -8.21 -25.98
C LYS A 391 -2.75 -7.20 -25.99
N ALA A 392 -2.70 -6.18 -25.14
CA ALA A 392 -3.72 -5.12 -25.10
C ALA A 392 -3.76 -4.33 -26.42
N ARG A 393 -2.59 -3.98 -26.98
CA ARG A 393 -2.50 -3.26 -28.25
C ARG A 393 -3.11 -4.04 -29.42
N LEU A 394 -2.80 -5.34 -29.52
CA LEU A 394 -3.38 -6.21 -30.54
C LEU A 394 -4.91 -6.30 -30.43
N ASN A 395 -5.46 -6.32 -29.22
CA ASN A 395 -6.91 -6.32 -29.02
C ASN A 395 -7.54 -5.00 -29.45
N LEU A 396 -6.93 -3.86 -29.11
CA LEU A 396 -7.40 -2.54 -29.54
C LEU A 396 -7.43 -2.41 -31.06
N GLU A 397 -6.36 -2.82 -31.74
CA GLU A 397 -6.27 -2.79 -33.21
C GLU A 397 -7.34 -3.66 -33.88
N LYS A 398 -7.62 -4.84 -33.32
CA LYS A 398 -8.70 -5.72 -33.82
C LYS A 398 -10.08 -5.08 -33.65
N SER A 399 -10.36 -4.49 -32.49
CA SER A 399 -11.64 -3.81 -32.23
C SER A 399 -11.87 -2.64 -33.18
N ILE A 400 -10.84 -1.84 -33.44
CA ILE A 400 -10.91 -0.73 -34.41
C ILE A 400 -11.23 -1.27 -35.81
N ARG A 401 -10.53 -2.32 -36.28
CA ARG A 401 -10.77 -2.91 -37.61
C ARG A 401 -12.17 -3.52 -37.76
N LEU A 402 -12.76 -4.03 -36.69
CA LEU A 402 -14.11 -4.58 -36.69
C LEU A 402 -15.17 -3.46 -36.67
N GLY A 403 -14.94 -2.39 -35.91
CA GLY A 403 -15.85 -1.23 -35.85
C GLY A 403 -15.90 -0.38 -37.13
N PHE A 404 -14.94 -0.52 -38.04
CA PHE A 404 -14.98 0.10 -39.38
C PHE A 404 -15.71 -0.76 -40.44
N LYS A 405 -16.23 -1.94 -40.07
CA LYS A 405 -16.99 -2.82 -40.97
C LYS A 405 -18.52 -2.75 -40.79
N GLU A 406 -19.01 -1.96 -39.85
CA GLU A 406 -20.42 -1.57 -39.67
C GLU A 406 -20.60 -0.12 -40.10
#